data_AF-A0A0G2IFX5-F1
#
_entry.id   AF-A0A0G2IFX5-F1
#
_cell.length_a   1.000
_cell.length_b   1.000
_cell.length_c   1.000
_cell.angle_alpha   90.00
_cell.angle_beta   90.00
_cell.angle_gamma   90.00
#
_symmetry.space_group_name_H-M   'P 1'
#
loop_
_entity.id
_entity.type
_entity.pdbx_description
1 polymer ?
#
loop_
_entity_poly.entity_id
_entity_poly.type
_entity_poly.pdbx_seq_one_letter_code
_entity_poly.pdbx_strand_id
1 'polypeptide(L)'
;MPKTLHIKSDYLDMELQILSDLHLESPEAYDFYEIKPSALHLALLGDIGCVSDPGYLTFLTAQLAQFRVVFHLLENHEPYDSTWDATIKKLREFQEQNPQE
;
A
#
# COMPACT_ATOMS: atom_id res chain seq x y z
N MET A 1 4.36 -13.24 -7.07
CA MET A 1 5.55 -12.72 -7.80
C MET A 1 5.29 -11.26 -8.09
N PRO A 2 6.12 -10.32 -7.59
CA PRO A 2 5.97 -8.90 -7.92
C PRO A 2 6.08 -8.70 -9.42
N LYS A 3 5.20 -7.88 -9.99
CA LYS A 3 5.26 -7.47 -11.40
C LYS A 3 5.70 -6.01 -11.45
N THR A 4 6.74 -5.71 -12.22
CA THR A 4 7.04 -4.32 -12.61
C THR A 4 6.35 -4.03 -13.93
N LEU A 5 5.61 -2.92 -13.97
CA LEU A 5 5.02 -2.35 -15.18
C LEU A 5 5.72 -1.04 -15.52
N HIS A 6 6.18 -0.93 -16.77
CA HIS A 6 6.65 0.34 -17.32
C HIS A 6 5.49 0.98 -18.09
N ILE A 7 5.03 2.13 -17.62
CA ILE A 7 4.02 2.95 -18.30
C ILE A 7 4.75 4.04 -19.08
N LYS A 8 4.69 3.95 -20.40
CA LYS A 8 5.27 4.94 -21.31
C LYS A 8 4.23 5.97 -21.70
N SER A 9 4.54 7.24 -21.50
CA SER A 9 3.85 8.39 -22.07
C SER A 9 4.85 9.21 -22.88
N ASP A 10 4.38 9.99 -23.86
CA ASP A 10 5.22 10.85 -24.71
C ASP A 10 6.04 11.88 -23.91
N TYR A 11 5.76 12.07 -22.62
CA TYR A 11 6.39 13.07 -21.76
C TYR A 11 6.95 12.56 -20.42
N LEU A 12 6.63 11.32 -19.99
CA LEU A 12 7.19 10.72 -18.77
C LEU A 12 7.19 9.19 -18.85
N ASP A 13 8.32 8.57 -18.48
CA ASP A 13 8.38 7.14 -18.15
C ASP A 13 8.06 6.99 -16.65
N MET A 14 6.98 6.25 -16.35
CA MET A 14 6.61 5.89 -14.98
C MET A 14 6.83 4.40 -14.77
N GLU A 15 7.63 4.05 -13.76
CA GLU A 15 7.85 2.67 -13.34
C GLU A 15 7.03 2.38 -12.09
N LEU A 16 6.23 1.32 -12.14
CA LEU A 16 5.36 0.87 -11.06
C LEU A 16 5.65 -0.58 -10.72
N GLN A 17 5.94 -0.86 -9.46
CA GLN A 17 5.87 -2.20 -8.90
C GLN A 17 4.44 -2.44 -8.41
N ILE A 18 3.80 -3.51 -8.86
CA ILE A 18 2.41 -3.81 -8.57
C ILE A 18 2.32 -5.05 -7.68
N LEU A 19 1.56 -4.94 -6.60
CA LEU A 19 1.19 -6.00 -5.66
C LEU A 19 -0.29 -5.90 -5.29
N SER A 20 -0.90 -7.04 -4.97
CA SER A 20 -2.29 -7.19 -4.51
C SER A 20 -2.39 -8.52 -3.75
N ASP A 21 -3.52 -8.76 -3.08
CA ASP A 21 -3.86 -10.06 -2.47
C ASP A 21 -2.76 -10.59 -1.53
N LEU A 22 -2.21 -9.69 -0.70
CA LEU A 22 -1.15 -10.04 0.26
C LEU A 22 -1.70 -10.70 1.52
N HIS A 23 -2.92 -10.32 1.94
CA HIS A 23 -3.60 -10.80 3.14
C HIS A 23 -2.70 -10.84 4.40
N LEU A 24 -2.06 -9.71 4.73
CA LEU A 24 -1.12 -9.61 5.84
C LEU A 24 -1.77 -9.70 7.24
N GLU A 25 -3.08 -9.77 7.33
CA GLU A 25 -3.87 -9.92 8.56
C GLU A 25 -4.00 -11.38 9.03
N SER A 26 -3.78 -12.37 8.14
CA SER A 26 -4.04 -13.78 8.47
C SER A 26 -3.07 -14.78 7.82
N PRO A 27 -2.04 -15.24 8.56
CA PRO A 27 -1.61 -14.77 9.88
C PRO A 27 -1.03 -13.34 9.80
N GLU A 28 -1.05 -12.62 10.94
CA GLU A 28 -0.49 -11.27 11.02
C GLU A 28 0.99 -11.26 10.57
N ALA A 29 1.29 -10.48 9.53
CA ALA A 29 2.56 -10.48 8.82
C ALA A 29 3.13 -9.10 8.50
N TYR A 30 2.52 -8.03 9.00
CA TYR A 30 2.90 -6.65 8.73
C TYR A 30 4.38 -6.33 9.04
N ASP A 31 4.94 -6.94 10.09
CA ASP A 31 6.28 -6.63 10.61
C ASP A 31 7.42 -7.39 9.91
N PHE A 32 7.12 -8.44 9.14
CA PHE A 32 8.16 -9.28 8.51
C PHE A 32 7.96 -9.51 7.00
N TYR A 33 6.83 -9.06 6.42
CA TYR A 33 6.66 -9.09 4.97
C TYR A 33 7.50 -8.00 4.31
N GLU A 34 8.58 -8.40 3.65
CA GLU A 34 9.48 -7.48 2.95
C GLU A 34 9.13 -7.34 1.46
N ILE A 35 8.87 -6.10 1.03
CA ILE A 35 8.80 -5.77 -0.40
C ILE A 35 10.17 -5.31 -0.84
N LYS A 36 10.82 -6.10 -1.70
CA LYS A 36 12.06 -5.68 -2.36
C LYS A 36 11.72 -4.71 -3.50
N PRO A 37 12.22 -3.46 -3.49
CA PRO A 37 11.92 -2.50 -4.56
C PRO A 37 12.48 -2.94 -5.92
N SER A 38 11.64 -2.89 -6.95
CA SER A 38 11.96 -3.13 -8.36
C SER A 38 11.50 -1.99 -9.28
N ALA A 39 11.00 -0.90 -8.70
CA ALA A 39 10.56 0.32 -9.36
C ALA A 39 10.58 1.50 -8.37
N LEU A 40 10.43 2.73 -8.88
CA LEU A 40 10.35 3.95 -8.04
C LEU A 40 9.03 4.11 -7.28
N HIS A 41 7.93 3.58 -7.83
CA HIS A 41 6.60 3.70 -7.26
C HIS A 41 6.04 2.31 -6.98
N LEU A 42 5.23 2.21 -5.92
CA LEU A 42 4.51 1.00 -5.55
C LEU A 42 3.01 1.22 -5.76
N ALA A 43 2.33 0.23 -6.32
CA ALA A 43 0.88 0.16 -6.36
C ALA A 43 0.41 -1.09 -5.61
N LEU A 44 -0.32 -0.85 -4.54
CA LEU A 44 -1.02 -1.84 -3.72
C LEU A 44 -2.49 -1.84 -4.16
N LEU A 45 -2.92 -2.91 -4.84
CA LEU A 45 -4.18 -2.97 -5.57
C LEU A 45 -5.25 -3.83 -4.89
N GLY A 46 -5.45 -3.63 -3.58
CA GLY A 46 -6.46 -4.33 -2.80
C GLY A 46 -5.97 -5.60 -2.12
N ASP A 47 -6.73 -6.02 -1.10
CA ASP A 47 -6.48 -7.20 -0.26
C ASP A 47 -5.07 -7.23 0.32
N ILE A 48 -4.62 -6.08 0.82
CA ILE A 48 -3.32 -5.97 1.47
C ILE A 48 -3.41 -6.45 2.92
N GLY A 49 -4.49 -6.07 3.60
CA GLY A 49 -4.80 -6.52 4.94
C GLY A 49 -5.93 -5.69 5.57
N CYS A 50 -6.01 -5.69 6.90
CA CYS A 50 -7.06 -4.99 7.64
C CYS A 50 -6.53 -3.68 8.25
N VAL A 51 -7.12 -2.54 7.90
CA VAL A 51 -6.67 -1.21 8.36
C VAL A 51 -6.86 -1.02 9.87
N SER A 52 -7.75 -1.81 10.49
CA SER A 52 -7.96 -1.81 11.94
C SER A 52 -6.78 -2.39 12.70
N ASP A 53 -5.95 -3.22 12.04
CA ASP A 53 -4.83 -3.89 12.69
C ASP A 53 -3.73 -2.88 13.11
N PRO A 54 -3.07 -3.10 14.26
CA PRO A 54 -2.00 -2.23 14.73
C PRO A 54 -0.83 -2.12 13.74
N GLY A 55 -0.50 -3.21 13.05
CA GLY A 55 0.63 -3.29 12.12
C GLY A 55 0.39 -2.64 10.76
N TYR A 56 -0.86 -2.37 10.37
CA TYR A 56 -1.18 -1.95 9.00
C TYR A 56 -0.51 -0.64 8.60
N LEU A 57 -0.60 0.39 9.45
CA LEU A 57 0.03 1.69 9.17
C LEU A 57 1.55 1.63 9.29
N THR A 58 2.08 0.76 10.16
CA THR A 58 3.53 0.49 10.25
C THR A 58 4.04 -0.09 8.94
N PHE A 59 3.30 -1.05 8.37
CA PHE A 59 3.61 -1.62 7.06
C PHE A 59 3.60 -0.56 5.95
N LEU A 60 2.58 0.30 5.88
CA LEU A 60 2.54 1.39 4.89
C LEU A 60 3.70 2.38 5.08
N THR A 61 4.05 2.69 6.33
CA THR A 61 5.19 3.58 6.64
C THR A 61 6.50 2.99 6.14
N ALA A 62 6.71 1.69 6.31
CA ALA A 62 7.88 1.00 5.76
C ALA A 62 7.95 1.11 4.23
N GLN A 63 6.81 1.04 3.53
CA GLN A 63 6.79 1.20 2.07
C GLN A 63 7.14 2.64 1.65
N LEU A 64 6.65 3.65 2.37
CA LEU A 64 6.99 5.04 2.12
C LEU A 64 8.48 5.35 2.37
N ALA A 65 9.18 4.56 3.18
CA ALA A 65 10.63 4.68 3.34
C ALA A 65 11.43 4.12 2.13
N GLN A 66 10.81 3.32 1.26
CA GLN A 66 11.47 2.62 0.15
C GLN A 66 11.02 3.10 -1.23
N PHE A 67 9.79 3.60 -1.35
CA PHE A 67 9.16 4.03 -2.59
C PHE A 67 8.84 5.53 -2.55
N ARG A 68 8.93 6.19 -3.71
CA ARG A 68 8.62 7.64 -3.81
C ARG A 68 7.13 7.94 -3.64
N VAL A 69 6.30 7.07 -4.20
CA VAL A 69 4.84 7.13 -4.08
C VAL A 69 4.32 5.72 -3.88
N VAL A 70 3.41 5.56 -2.93
CA VAL A 70 2.64 4.33 -2.72
C VAL A 70 1.18 4.62 -3.09
N PHE A 71 0.74 4.10 -4.23
CA PHE A 71 -0.67 4.07 -4.61
C PHE A 71 -1.36 2.95 -3.84
N HIS A 72 -2.47 3.25 -3.19
CA HIS A 72 -3.17 2.31 -2.33
C HIS A 72 -4.66 2.29 -2.71
N LEU A 73 -5.06 1.20 -3.36
CA LEU A 73 -6.46 0.91 -3.68
C LEU A 73 -6.98 -0.06 -2.63
N LEU A 74 -8.13 0.26 -2.04
CA LEU A 74 -8.78 -0.55 -1.01
C LEU A 74 -9.76 -1.53 -1.65
N GLU A 75 -9.88 -2.71 -1.04
CA GLU A 75 -10.84 -3.77 -1.33
C GLU A 75 -11.61 -4.13 -0.05
N ASN A 76 -12.32 -5.26 -0.03
CA ASN A 76 -13.20 -5.65 1.06
C ASN A 76 -12.46 -6.02 2.36
N HIS A 77 -11.18 -6.41 2.33
CA HIS A 77 -10.40 -6.76 3.53
C HIS A 77 -9.95 -5.52 4.33
N GLU A 78 -9.63 -4.40 3.68
CA GLU A 78 -9.19 -3.17 4.37
C GLU A 78 -10.17 -2.62 5.42
N PRO A 79 -11.50 -2.63 5.23
CA PRO A 79 -12.46 -2.18 6.22
C PRO A 79 -12.90 -3.24 7.24
N TYR A 80 -12.30 -4.44 7.27
CA TYR A 80 -12.68 -5.45 8.26
C TYR A 80 -12.56 -4.91 9.71
N ASP A 81 -13.46 -5.39 10.56
CA ASP A 81 -13.67 -4.94 11.94
C ASP A 81 -13.88 -3.42 12.12
N SER A 82 -14.25 -2.72 11.04
CA SER A 82 -14.48 -1.28 10.98
C SER A 82 -15.62 -0.96 10.00
N THR A 83 -15.77 0.33 9.66
CA THR A 83 -16.61 0.80 8.57
C THR A 83 -15.74 1.43 7.48
N TRP A 84 -16.23 1.43 6.24
CA TRP A 84 -15.57 2.14 5.13
C TRP A 84 -15.24 3.59 5.47
N ASP A 85 -16.17 4.33 6.08
CA ASP A 85 -15.96 5.73 6.45
C ASP A 85 -14.82 5.89 7.47
N ALA A 86 -14.78 5.03 8.50
CA ALA A 86 -13.72 5.07 9.51
C ALA A 86 -12.36 4.67 8.93
N THR A 87 -12.33 3.65 8.08
CA THR A 87 -11.14 3.18 7.37
C THR A 87 -10.58 4.25 6.44
N ILE A 88 -11.42 4.84 5.59
CA ILE A 88 -11.03 5.94 4.69
C ILE A 88 -10.54 7.14 5.50
N LYS A 89 -11.23 7.50 6.59
CA LYS A 89 -10.80 8.60 7.46
C LYS A 89 -9.40 8.34 8.02
N LYS A 90 -9.15 7.17 8.60
CA LYS A 90 -7.85 6.78 9.16
C LYS A 90 -6.74 6.84 8.10
N LEU A 91 -7.01 6.36 6.89
CA LEU A 91 -6.04 6.41 5.78
C LEU A 91 -5.81 7.82 5.25
N ARG A 92 -6.83 8.69 5.24
CA ARG A 92 -6.67 10.11 4.88
C ARG A 92 -5.83 10.85 5.92
N GLU A 93 -6.08 10.64 7.21
CA GLU A 93 -5.26 11.19 8.28
C GLU A 93 -3.79 10.73 8.16
N PHE A 94 -3.58 9.45 7.83
CA PHE A 94 -2.24 8.92 7.54
C PHE A 94 -1.59 9.59 6.31
N GLN A 95 -2.34 9.77 5.21
CA GLN A 95 -1.86 10.45 4.01
C GLN A 95 -1.48 11.91 4.29
N GLU A 96 -2.27 12.64 5.08
CA GLU A 96 -2.00 14.04 5.47
C GLU A 96 -0.72 14.17 6.30
N GLN A 97 -0.40 13.16 7.12
CA GLN A 97 0.84 13.10 7.91
C GLN A 97 2.06 12.70 7.07
N ASN A 98 1.85 12.12 5.89
CA ASN A 98 2.89 11.62 5.00
C ASN A 98 2.71 12.19 3.57
N PRO A 99 2.86 13.52 3.39
CA PRO A 99 2.71 14.14 2.08
C PRO A 99 3.76 13.58 1.11
N GLN A 100 3.34 13.34 -0.12
CA GLN A 100 4.22 12.93 -1.21
C GLN A 100 4.79 14.19 -1.91
N GLU A 101 6.06 14.17 -2.30
CA GLU A 101 6.74 15.25 -3.04
C GLU A 101 6.46 15.24 -4.54
#